data_AF-A0A1Q7X9Q3-F1
#
_entry.id   AF-A0A1Q7X9Q3-F1
#
_cell.length_a   1.000
_cell.length_b   1.000
_cell.length_c   1.000
_cell.angle_alpha   90.00
_cell.angle_beta   90.00
_cell.angle_gamma   90.00
#
_symmetry.space_group_name_H-M   'P 1'
#
loop_
_entity.id
_entity.type
_entity.pdbx_description
1 polymer ?
#
loop_
_entity_poly.entity_id
_entity_poly.type
_entity_poly.pdbx_seq_one_letter_code
_entity_poly.pdbx_strand_id
1 'polypeptide(L)' 'MENPQLATCRAYNDWRAGYCATVATIVGEDRPLYASDYAHFDCLCPESVKAVAERDDLSPTLQRKVLGANAARLFNLKL' A
#
# COMPACT_ATOMS: atom_id res chain seq x y z
N MET A 1 -0.80 17.02 -12.75
CA MET A 1 -0.84 16.43 -11.40
C MET A 1 -2.20 15.80 -11.22
N GLU A 2 -2.24 14.49 -10.99
CA GLU A 2 -3.49 13.78 -10.68
C GLU A 2 -4.07 14.32 -9.35
N ASN A 3 -5.39 14.38 -9.23
CA ASN A 3 -6.06 14.86 -8.03
C ASN A 3 -5.66 13.98 -6.81
N PRO A 4 -5.06 14.55 -5.75
CA PRO A 4 -4.52 13.78 -4.62
C PRO A 4 -5.59 13.03 -3.82
N GLN A 5 -6.84 13.51 -3.82
CA GLN A 5 -7.97 12.78 -3.26
C GLN A 5 -8.32 11.56 -4.11
N LEU A 6 -8.28 11.68 -5.44
CA LEU A 6 -8.51 10.56 -6.36
C LEU A 6 -7.40 9.49 -6.24
N ALA A 7 -6.15 9.92 -6.06
CA ALA A 7 -5.01 9.04 -5.82
C ALA A 7 -5.16 8.25 -4.50
N THR A 8 -5.68 8.90 -3.45
CA THR A 8 -5.92 8.27 -2.14
C THR A 8 -7.05 7.24 -2.22
N CYS A 9 -8.16 7.57 -2.88
CA CYS A 9 -9.28 6.62 -3.08
C CYS A 9 -8.89 5.41 -3.92
N ARG A 10 -8.05 5.60 -4.96
CA ARG A 10 -7.59 4.48 -5.81
C ARG A 10 -6.55 3.62 -5.11
N ALA A 11 -5.62 4.20 -4.35
CA ALA A 11 -4.69 3.44 -3.52
C ALA A 11 -5.41 2.54 -2.49
N TYR A 12 -6.61 2.93 -2.06
CA TYR A 12 -7.41 2.14 -1.11
C TYR A 12 -7.97 0.85 -1.73
N ASN A 13 -8.28 0.85 -3.04
CA ASN A 13 -8.95 -0.28 -3.73
C ASN A 13 -8.09 -0.97 -4.80
N ASP A 14 -6.98 -0.38 -5.21
CA ASP A 14 -6.17 -0.88 -6.32
C ASP A 14 -4.71 -0.46 -6.09
N TRP A 15 -3.85 -1.41 -5.69
CA TRP A 15 -2.41 -1.23 -5.40
C TRP A 15 -1.58 -0.86 -6.66
N ARG A 16 -2.18 -0.20 -7.66
CA ARG A 16 -1.54 0.12 -8.95
C ARG A 16 -0.27 0.93 -8.75
N ALA A 17 0.71 0.62 -9.60
CA ALA A 17 2.04 1.21 -9.63
C ALA A 17 2.04 2.72 -9.33
N GLY A 18 1.29 3.53 -10.07
CA GLY A 18 1.31 4.99 -9.90
C GLY A 18 0.89 5.52 -8.51
N TYR A 19 0.00 4.84 -7.79
CA TYR A 19 -0.64 5.43 -6.62
C TYR A 19 0.19 5.32 -5.34
N CYS A 20 0.82 4.18 -5.07
CA CYS A 20 1.49 3.97 -3.77
C CYS A 20 2.70 4.88 -3.56
N ALA A 21 3.55 5.02 -4.58
CA ALA A 21 4.69 5.95 -4.53
C ALA A 21 4.20 7.40 -4.36
N THR A 22 3.19 7.80 -5.15
CA THR A 22 2.58 9.13 -5.09
C THR A 22 1.97 9.43 -3.71
N VAL A 23 1.24 8.48 -3.13
CA VAL A 23 0.64 8.62 -1.80
C VAL A 23 1.74 8.80 -0.75
N ALA A 24 2.81 8.00 -0.80
CA ALA A 24 3.94 8.17 0.11
C ALA A 24 4.60 9.56 0.00
N THR A 25 4.66 10.16 -1.20
CA THR A 25 5.12 11.54 -1.38
C THR A 25 4.18 12.58 -0.76
N ILE A 26 2.86 12.35 -0.83
CA ILE A 26 1.86 13.31 -0.33
C ILE A 26 1.71 13.22 1.20
N VAL A 27 1.58 12.01 1.74
CA VAL A 27 1.26 11.79 3.16
C VAL A 27 2.47 11.32 3.98
N GLY A 28 3.63 11.12 3.38
CA GLY A 28 4.82 10.57 4.03
C GLY A 28 4.80 9.04 4.13
N GLU A 29 5.99 8.44 4.10
CA GLU A 29 6.16 6.98 3.99
C GLU A 29 5.67 6.17 5.20
N ASP A 30 5.47 6.78 6.35
CA ASP A 30 5.10 6.09 7.60
C ASP A 30 3.58 5.87 7.76
N ARG A 31 2.78 6.33 6.79
CA ARG A 31 1.31 6.29 6.81
C ARG A 31 0.66 5.22 5.94
N PRO A 32 1.16 4.88 4.74
CA PRO A 32 0.53 3.86 3.90
C PRO A 32 0.61 2.45 4.51
N LEU A 33 -0.46 1.66 4.38
CA LEU A 33 -0.54 0.28 4.88
C LEU A 33 -1.08 -0.66 3.81
N TYR A 34 -0.44 -1.81 3.59
CA TYR A 34 -0.99 -2.89 2.78
C TYR A 34 -2.31 -3.43 3.38
N ALA A 35 -3.29 -3.69 2.51
CA ALA A 35 -4.53 -4.37 2.83
C ALA A 35 -4.94 -5.26 1.64
N SER A 36 -5.36 -6.50 1.92
CA SER A 36 -5.73 -7.48 0.89
C SER A 36 -7.19 -7.42 0.45
N ASP A 37 -8.03 -6.76 1.25
CA ASP A 37 -9.50 -6.77 1.16
C ASP A 37 -10.13 -8.20 1.18
N TYR A 38 -9.44 -9.18 1.78
CA TYR A 38 -10.00 -10.52 1.95
C TYR A 38 -11.16 -10.50 2.97
N ALA A 39 -12.31 -11.16 2.74
CA ALA A 39 -12.67 -12.08 1.65
C ALA A 39 -13.67 -11.45 0.66
N HIS A 40 -13.46 -10.19 0.29
CA HIS A 40 -14.35 -9.50 -0.63
C HIS A 40 -14.38 -10.18 -2.00
N PHE A 41 -15.51 -10.11 -2.71
CA PHE A 41 -15.76 -10.93 -3.90
C PHE A 41 -14.85 -10.59 -5.09
N ASP A 42 -14.28 -9.39 -5.12
CA ASP A 42 -13.36 -8.89 -6.14
C ASP A 42 -11.92 -8.74 -5.62
N CYS A 43 -11.61 -9.27 -4.42
CA CYS A 43 -10.25 -9.21 -3.89
C CYS A 43 -9.29 -10.04 -4.75
N LEU A 44 -8.01 -9.64 -4.77
CA LEU A 44 -6.96 -10.35 -5.51
C LEU A 44 -6.44 -11.60 -4.78
N CYS A 45 -7.12 -12.09 -3.75
CA CYS A 45 -6.69 -13.28 -3.02
C CYS A 45 -6.65 -14.51 -3.95
N PRO A 46 -5.58 -15.34 -3.92
CA PRO A 46 -4.43 -15.32 -3.00
C PRO A 46 -3.23 -14.46 -3.45
N GLU A 47 -3.31 -13.84 -4.62
CA GLU A 47 -2.23 -13.10 -5.28
C GLU A 47 -2.04 -11.65 -4.79
N SER A 48 -2.89 -11.18 -3.86
CA SER A 48 -2.93 -9.78 -3.42
C SER A 48 -1.61 -9.23 -2.88
N VAL A 49 -0.78 -10.07 -2.24
CA VAL A 49 0.54 -9.66 -1.73
C VAL A 49 1.49 -9.30 -2.87
N LYS A 50 1.43 -10.01 -4.01
CA LYS A 50 2.32 -9.79 -5.16
C LYS A 50 2.14 -8.40 -5.77
N ALA A 51 0.93 -7.85 -5.69
CA ALA A 51 0.61 -6.50 -6.18
C ALA A 51 1.48 -5.40 -5.54
N VAL A 52 2.07 -5.66 -4.36
CA VAL A 52 3.01 -4.76 -3.69
C VAL A 52 4.43 -5.33 -3.68
N ALA A 53 4.59 -6.63 -3.45
CA ALA A 53 5.90 -7.28 -3.28
C ALA A 53 6.74 -7.32 -4.57
N GLU A 54 6.11 -7.36 -5.75
CA GLU A 54 6.81 -7.45 -7.04
C GLU A 54 7.02 -6.09 -7.71
N ARG A 55 6.71 -4.99 -7.02
CA ARG A 55 6.88 -3.63 -7.55
C ARG A 55 8.34 -3.20 -7.56
N ASP A 56 8.76 -2.64 -8.69
CA ASP A 56 10.11 -2.10 -8.94
C ASP A 56 10.21 -0.58 -8.76
N ASP A 57 9.08 0.12 -8.67
CA ASP A 57 8.99 1.57 -8.53
C ASP A 57 8.97 2.06 -7.07
N LEU A 58 8.96 1.14 -6.10
CA LEU A 58 9.06 1.45 -4.67
C LEU A 58 10.49 1.31 -4.18
N SER A 59 10.95 2.24 -3.34
CA SER A 59 12.21 2.04 -2.62
C SER A 59 12.09 0.81 -1.70
N PRO A 60 13.18 0.04 -1.47
CA PRO A 60 13.14 -1.11 -0.57
C PRO A 60 12.67 -0.75 0.84
N THR A 61 12.95 0.48 1.29
CA THR A 61 12.48 0.98 2.59
C THR A 61 10.98 1.23 2.60
N LEU A 62 10.44 1.88 1.57
CA LEU A 62 9.00 2.14 1.46
C LEU A 62 8.22 0.82 1.33
N GLN A 63 8.72 -0.12 0.52
CA GLN A 63 8.07 -1.43 0.36
C GLN A 63 7.97 -2.19 1.69
N ARG A 64 9.05 -2.23 2.49
CA ARG A 64 9.03 -2.83 3.85
C ARG A 64 8.04 -2.13 4.80
N LYS A 65 7.96 -0.81 4.73
CA LYS A 65 7.01 -0.03 5.55
C LYS A 65 5.56 -0.36 5.20
N VAL A 66 5.23 -0.34 3.91
CA VAL A 66 3.89 -0.62 3.39
C VAL A 66 3.47 -2.06 3.71
N LEU A 67 4.34 -3.05 3.47
CA LEU A 67 4.02 -4.47 3.65
C LEU A 67 3.87 -4.91 5.11
N GLY A 68 4.33 -4.13 6.10
CA GLY A 68 4.15 -4.54 7.49
C GLY A 68 4.64 -3.59 8.57
N ALA A 69 5.74 -2.84 8.37
CA ALA A 69 6.29 -2.04 9.47
C ALA A 69 5.34 -0.93 9.93
N ASN A 70 4.60 -0.30 9.01
CA ASN A 70 3.61 0.72 9.36
C ASN A 70 2.41 0.11 10.10
N ALA A 71 1.95 -1.08 9.69
CA ALA A 71 0.88 -1.80 10.36
C ALA A 71 1.29 -2.21 11.78
N ALA A 72 2.48 -2.76 11.95
CA ALA A 72 2.99 -3.13 13.26
C ALA A 72 3.09 -1.94 14.21
N ARG A 73 3.56 -0.79 13.71
CA ARG A 73 3.61 0.45 14.50
C ARG A 73 2.22 0.97 14.85
N LEU A 74 1.28 0.98 13.90
CA LEU A 74 -0.08 1.50 14.10
C LEU A 74 -0.90 0.63 15.06
N PHE A 75 -0.81 -0.69 14.92
CA PHE A 75 -1.58 -1.66 15.70
C PHE A 75 -0.82 -2.22 16.90
N ASN A 76 0.39 -1.71 17.18
CA ASN A 76 1.25 -2.16 18.27
C ASN A 76 1.52 -3.68 18.25
N LEU A 77 1.85 -4.22 17.06
CA LEU A 77 2.17 -5.63 16.86
C LEU A 77 3.65 -5.90 17.13
N LYS A 78 3.97 -7.10 17.60
CA LYS A 78 5.34 -7.61 17.65
C LYS A 78 5.69 -8.20 16.28
N LEU A 79 6.76 -7.68 15.66
CA LEU A 79 7.36 -8.23 14.44
C LEU A 79 8.51 -9.18 14.78
#